data_AF-A0A966T3X0-F1
#
_entry.id   AF-A0A966T3X0-F1
#
_cell.length_a   1.000
_cell.length_b   1.000
_cell.length_c   1.000
_cell.angle_alpha   90.00
_cell.angle_beta   90.00
_cell.angle_gamma   90.00
#
_symmetry.space_group_name_H-M   'P 1'
#
loop_
_entity.id
_entity.type
_entity.pdbx_description
1 polymer ?
#
loop_
_entity_poly.entity_id
_entity_poly.type
_entity_poly.pdbx_seq_one_letter_code
_entity_poly.pdbx_strand_id
1 'polypeptide(L)'
;MLHGATHNPWKRDRTPGGSSGGSAAAVAGGLVTISTGGDGGGSIRIPAGFTGLVGLKATYGRIPRGPGATHGNLTTVVGCLSRSVRDTARWFDVCNGHEGNDSLSLPRVEGWEAGLGKQSLRGLRAVVVPDWGSAVVSPAMWTVLEEAAQHLIAITGMRRVDGIDTTLPRLGAAWSITGMAAIAFELREHWPACADVLTPEIRYGLQRTGSMYGTEARGKFETRRVELNRRMTEIFSEADLVITASNPDVAFNAEGPLPDTFGGIVAGAGNNGVLTFPANVYGNPG
;
A
#
# COMPACT_ATOMS: atom_id res chain seq x y z
N MET A 1 -3.02 -16.96 -15.93
CA MET A 1 -1.78 -16.49 -15.27
C MET A 1 -0.59 -17.19 -15.90
N LEU A 2 0.53 -16.49 -16.13
CA LEU A 2 1.72 -17.06 -16.80
C LEU A 2 2.46 -18.10 -15.94
N HIS A 3 2.41 -17.95 -14.60
CA HIS A 3 3.13 -18.81 -13.65
C HIS A 3 2.23 -19.46 -12.57
N GLY A 4 0.91 -19.40 -12.74
CA GLY A 4 -0.08 -19.84 -11.73
C GLY A 4 -0.24 -18.88 -10.54
N ALA A 5 -1.21 -19.17 -9.66
CA ALA A 5 -1.42 -18.39 -8.45
C ALA A 5 -0.38 -18.72 -7.38
N THR A 6 0.18 -17.70 -6.73
CA THR A 6 0.89 -17.92 -5.46
C THR A 6 -0.15 -18.18 -4.38
N HIS A 7 0.11 -19.16 -3.50
CA HIS A 7 -0.75 -19.48 -2.37
C HIS A 7 -0.15 -19.00 -1.05
N ASN A 8 -1.03 -18.70 -0.10
CA ASN A 8 -0.68 -18.27 1.24
C ASN A 8 -0.09 -19.43 2.06
N PRO A 9 1.12 -19.28 2.64
CA PRO A 9 1.74 -20.33 3.46
C PRO A 9 0.91 -20.76 4.68
N TRP A 10 0.07 -19.88 5.22
CA TRP A 10 -0.79 -20.20 6.37
C TRP A 10 -1.99 -21.07 6.02
N LYS A 11 -2.45 -21.01 4.76
CA LYS A 11 -3.57 -21.81 4.26
C LYS A 11 -3.50 -21.91 2.74
N ARG A 12 -3.23 -23.12 2.24
CA ARG A 12 -3.30 -23.42 0.81
C ARG A 12 -4.68 -23.03 0.24
N ASP A 13 -4.69 -22.67 -1.04
CA ASP A 13 -5.85 -22.13 -1.77
C ASP A 13 -6.30 -20.72 -1.34
N ARG A 14 -5.67 -20.11 -0.33
CA ARG A 14 -5.84 -18.69 -0.03
C ARG A 14 -4.79 -17.82 -0.70
N THR A 15 -5.16 -16.59 -1.04
CA THR A 15 -4.22 -15.61 -1.60
C THR A 15 -3.24 -15.11 -0.53
N PRO A 16 -1.96 -14.92 -0.86
CA PRO A 16 -1.04 -14.16 -0.03
C PRO A 16 -1.24 -12.64 -0.23
N GLY A 17 -2.17 -12.20 -1.09
CA GLY A 17 -2.28 -10.81 -1.53
C GLY A 17 -1.37 -10.50 -2.71
N GLY A 18 -1.34 -9.23 -3.13
CA GLY A 18 -0.54 -8.79 -4.26
C GLY A 18 -0.37 -7.27 -4.32
N SER A 19 0.47 -6.77 -5.22
CA SER A 19 1.21 -7.53 -6.24
C SER A 19 2.44 -8.29 -5.73
N SER A 20 2.98 -7.96 -4.54
CA SER A 20 4.17 -8.63 -3.98
C SER A 20 3.85 -9.98 -3.31
N GLY A 21 2.92 -10.76 -3.87
CA GLY A 21 2.42 -12.01 -3.27
C GLY A 21 3.48 -13.10 -3.15
N GLY A 22 4.33 -13.25 -4.18
CA GLY A 22 5.47 -14.17 -4.15
C GLY A 22 6.49 -13.80 -3.07
N SER A 23 6.86 -12.52 -2.98
CA SER A 23 7.74 -11.97 -1.95
C SER A 23 7.21 -12.27 -0.54
N ALA A 24 5.92 -12.01 -0.30
CA ALA A 24 5.28 -12.28 0.97
C ALA A 24 5.23 -13.78 1.31
N ALA A 25 4.80 -14.62 0.36
CA ALA A 25 4.74 -16.06 0.57
C ALA A 25 6.13 -16.67 0.84
N ALA A 26 7.18 -16.17 0.17
CA ALA A 26 8.55 -16.64 0.39
C ALA A 26 9.07 -16.30 1.79
N VAL A 27 8.78 -15.10 2.30
CA VAL A 27 9.18 -14.69 3.66
C VAL A 27 8.34 -15.41 4.72
N ALA A 28 7.02 -15.44 4.56
CA ALA A 28 6.12 -16.10 5.52
C ALA A 28 6.34 -17.62 5.56
N GLY A 29 6.64 -18.23 4.42
CA GLY A 29 7.01 -19.65 4.32
C GLY A 29 8.43 -19.97 4.78
N GLY A 30 9.22 -18.97 5.18
CA GLY A 30 10.59 -19.16 5.69
C GLY A 30 11.64 -19.51 4.64
N LEU A 31 11.35 -19.32 3.34
CA LEU A 31 12.31 -19.54 2.25
C LEU A 31 13.41 -18.47 2.23
N VAL A 32 13.06 -17.24 2.59
CA VAL A 32 13.98 -16.11 2.74
C VAL A 32 13.66 -15.32 4.01
N THR A 33 14.63 -14.58 4.54
CA THR A 33 14.46 -13.77 5.76
C THR A 33 13.74 -12.46 5.51
N ILE A 34 14.05 -11.83 4.37
CA ILE A 34 13.52 -10.53 3.92
C ILE A 34 13.34 -10.61 2.41
N SER A 35 12.32 -9.95 1.88
CA SER A 35 12.15 -9.76 0.43
C SER A 35 11.82 -8.31 0.12
N THR A 36 12.15 -7.87 -1.09
CA THR A 36 11.75 -6.56 -1.60
C THR A 36 10.35 -6.63 -2.22
N GLY A 37 9.64 -5.50 -2.21
CA GLY A 37 8.37 -5.33 -2.87
C GLY A 37 8.18 -3.91 -3.38
N GLY A 38 7.20 -3.73 -4.26
CA GLY A 38 6.70 -2.42 -4.67
C GLY A 38 5.35 -2.15 -4.04
N ASP A 39 5.04 -0.90 -3.70
CA ASP A 39 3.76 -0.49 -3.14
C ASP A 39 3.28 0.80 -3.79
N GLY A 40 2.37 0.69 -4.77
CA GLY A 40 1.68 1.81 -5.42
C GLY A 40 0.22 2.00 -5.02
N GLY A 41 -0.36 0.99 -4.37
CA GLY A 41 -1.73 0.97 -3.86
C GLY A 41 -1.91 0.00 -2.70
N GLY A 42 -0.83 -0.35 -1.99
CA GLY A 42 -0.83 -1.36 -0.92
C GLY A 42 -0.07 -2.64 -1.23
N SER A 43 0.62 -2.74 -2.36
CA SER A 43 1.26 -3.99 -2.81
C SER A 43 2.39 -4.53 -1.91
N ILE A 44 2.80 -3.83 -0.84
CA ILE A 44 3.61 -4.37 0.26
C ILE A 44 2.71 -4.68 1.47
N ARG A 45 1.85 -3.74 1.84
CA ARG A 45 1.02 -3.80 3.06
C ARG A 45 -0.10 -4.85 2.98
N ILE A 46 -0.80 -4.94 1.85
CA ILE A 46 -1.87 -5.92 1.61
C ILE A 46 -1.34 -7.35 1.75
N PRO A 47 -0.25 -7.74 1.07
CA PRO A 47 0.23 -9.09 1.22
C PRO A 47 0.89 -9.34 2.58
N ALA A 48 1.51 -8.32 3.20
CA ALA A 48 1.98 -8.44 4.58
C ALA A 48 0.83 -8.73 5.57
N GLY A 49 -0.31 -8.03 5.44
CA GLY A 49 -1.49 -8.24 6.27
C GLY A 49 -2.11 -9.64 6.10
N PHE A 50 -2.16 -10.17 4.87
CA PHE A 50 -2.66 -11.53 4.63
C PHE A 50 -1.69 -12.64 5.06
N THR A 51 -0.40 -12.34 5.17
CA THR A 51 0.65 -13.34 5.47
C THR A 51 1.29 -13.15 6.85
N GLY A 52 0.76 -12.25 7.68
CA GLY A 52 1.26 -12.02 9.04
C GLY A 52 2.69 -11.49 9.10
N LEU A 53 3.09 -10.65 8.13
CA LEU A 53 4.42 -10.07 8.05
C LEU A 53 4.42 -8.59 8.43
N VAL A 54 5.61 -8.04 8.66
CA VAL A 54 5.85 -6.60 8.67
C VAL A 54 6.10 -6.14 7.23
N GLY A 55 5.21 -5.30 6.70
CA GLY A 55 5.37 -4.66 5.40
C GLY A 55 5.34 -3.14 5.57
N LEU A 56 6.48 -2.48 5.35
CA LEU A 56 6.59 -1.03 5.51
C LEU A 56 6.61 -0.32 4.15
N LYS A 57 5.58 0.48 3.88
CA LYS A 57 5.61 1.47 2.81
C LYS A 57 6.29 2.73 3.35
N ALA A 58 7.50 3.02 2.89
CA ALA A 58 8.20 4.22 3.32
C ALA A 58 7.55 5.52 2.83
N THR A 59 8.01 6.65 3.37
CA THR A 59 7.84 7.95 2.70
C THR A 59 8.32 7.85 1.26
N TYR A 60 7.58 8.45 0.32
CA TYR A 60 7.98 8.46 -1.09
C TYR A 60 9.41 9.00 -1.24
N GLY A 61 10.24 8.32 -2.02
CA GLY A 61 11.65 8.70 -2.25
C GLY A 61 12.64 8.25 -1.16
N ARG A 62 12.18 7.69 -0.02
CA ARG A 62 13.09 7.19 1.04
C ARG A 62 14.00 6.07 0.53
N ILE A 63 13.44 5.16 -0.26
CA ILE A 63 14.19 4.13 -0.98
C ILE A 63 14.27 4.57 -2.45
N PRO A 64 15.48 4.77 -2.99
CA PRO A 64 15.66 5.21 -4.37
C PRO A 64 15.31 4.09 -5.36
N ARG A 65 14.97 4.47 -6.60
CA ARG A 65 14.67 3.56 -7.72
C ARG A 65 15.80 3.45 -8.74
N GLY A 66 16.98 3.94 -8.41
CA GLY A 66 18.11 3.96 -9.32
C GLY A 66 18.62 2.57 -9.73
N PRO A 67 19.48 2.49 -10.76
CA PRO A 67 19.96 3.60 -11.60
C PRO A 67 19.00 3.95 -12.76
N GLY A 68 17.95 3.17 -12.99
CA GLY A 68 16.97 3.36 -14.07
C GLY A 68 15.63 3.90 -13.58
N ALA A 69 15.65 4.91 -12.71
CA ALA A 69 14.44 5.38 -12.04
C ALA A 69 13.38 5.85 -13.04
N THR A 70 12.22 5.18 -13.05
CA THR A 70 11.01 5.64 -13.74
C THR A 70 10.02 6.18 -12.73
N HIS A 71 9.42 7.32 -13.05
CA HIS A 71 8.39 7.94 -12.23
C HIS A 71 7.09 7.98 -13.02
N GLY A 72 6.21 7.02 -12.73
CA GLY A 72 4.85 6.99 -13.29
C GLY A 72 3.96 8.02 -12.63
N ASN A 73 2.82 7.59 -12.10
CA ASN A 73 1.89 8.47 -11.41
C ASN A 73 2.33 8.90 -9.99
N LEU A 74 3.60 8.80 -9.61
CA LEU A 74 4.14 9.22 -8.31
C LEU A 74 3.47 8.58 -7.07
N THR A 75 3.03 7.33 -7.17
CA THR A 75 2.39 6.62 -6.03
C THR A 75 3.18 5.42 -5.51
N THR A 76 4.03 4.85 -6.36
CA THR A 76 4.77 3.63 -6.04
C THR A 76 5.97 3.94 -5.15
N VAL A 77 6.30 3.04 -4.23
CA VAL A 77 7.59 3.04 -3.53
C VAL A 77 8.18 1.64 -3.55
N VAL A 78 9.48 1.54 -3.31
CA VAL A 78 10.14 0.27 -3.00
C VAL A 78 10.25 0.14 -1.48
N GLY A 79 10.06 -1.07 -0.98
CA GLY A 79 10.24 -1.40 0.43
C GLY A 79 10.51 -2.88 0.61
N CYS A 80 10.32 -3.36 1.83
CA CYS A 80 10.53 -4.76 2.17
C CYS A 80 9.35 -5.39 2.89
N LEU A 81 9.28 -6.72 2.79
CA LEU A 81 8.51 -7.59 3.67
C LEU A 81 9.48 -8.39 4.53
N SER A 82 9.22 -8.45 5.83
CA SER A 82 10.05 -9.16 6.79
C SER A 82 9.19 -9.78 7.91
N ARG A 83 9.80 -10.65 8.73
CA ARG A 83 9.12 -11.26 9.88
C ARG A 83 9.24 -10.44 11.16
N SER A 84 10.02 -9.34 11.15
CA SER A 84 10.26 -8.55 12.34
C SER A 84 10.53 -7.08 12.03
N VAL A 85 10.14 -6.20 12.95
CA VAL A 85 10.45 -4.75 12.85
C VAL A 85 11.96 -4.51 12.79
N ARG A 86 12.76 -5.35 13.48
CA ARG A 86 14.23 -5.29 13.46
C ARG A 86 14.78 -5.52 12.06
N ASP A 87 14.31 -6.56 11.38
CA ASP A 87 14.76 -6.89 10.02
C ASP A 87 14.39 -5.79 9.02
N THR A 88 13.18 -5.24 9.14
CA THR A 88 12.77 -4.05 8.37
C THR A 88 13.73 -2.90 8.62
N ALA A 89 13.98 -2.56 9.88
CA ALA A 89 14.87 -1.45 10.23
C ALA A 89 16.30 -1.66 9.68
N ARG A 90 16.85 -2.87 9.79
CA ARG A 90 18.16 -3.23 9.20
C ARG A 90 18.18 -3.03 7.70
N TRP A 91 17.11 -3.43 7.00
CA TRP A 91 17.00 -3.25 5.56
C TRP A 91 17.00 -1.76 5.19
N PHE A 92 16.33 -0.90 5.97
CA PHE A 92 16.36 0.55 5.74
C PHE A 92 17.75 1.16 5.96
N ASP A 93 18.50 0.74 6.99
CA ASP A 93 19.89 1.21 7.20
C ASP A 93 20.77 0.97 5.94
N VAL A 94 20.54 -0.14 5.23
CA VAL A 94 21.28 -0.48 4.02
C VAL A 94 20.74 0.29 2.80
N CYS A 95 19.43 0.21 2.56
CA CYS A 95 18.83 0.53 1.26
C CYS A 95 18.35 1.97 1.09
N ASN A 96 18.25 2.76 2.17
CA ASN A 96 17.73 4.13 2.07
C ASN A 96 18.77 5.17 1.65
N GLY A 97 18.31 6.28 1.08
CA GLY A 97 19.13 7.46 0.82
C GLY A 97 19.12 7.92 -0.64
N HIS A 98 19.97 8.90 -0.92
CA HIS A 98 20.01 9.58 -2.20
C HIS A 98 20.67 8.70 -3.27
N GLU A 99 20.12 8.72 -4.47
CA GLU A 99 20.69 8.13 -5.67
C GLU A 99 20.64 9.16 -6.81
N GLY A 100 21.75 9.35 -7.52
CA GLY A 100 21.93 10.48 -8.42
C GLY A 100 21.08 10.44 -9.71
N ASN A 101 20.59 9.27 -10.10
CA ASN A 101 19.68 9.10 -11.25
C ASN A 101 18.20 9.12 -10.84
N ASP A 102 17.90 9.18 -9.53
CA ASP A 102 16.57 9.34 -8.98
C ASP A 102 16.42 10.74 -8.35
N SER A 103 15.92 11.68 -9.15
CA SER A 103 15.71 13.08 -8.74
C SER A 103 14.72 13.25 -7.59
N LEU A 104 13.94 12.23 -7.25
CA LEU A 104 12.99 12.25 -6.15
C LEU A 104 13.48 11.46 -4.92
N SER A 105 14.71 10.94 -4.95
CA SER A 105 15.30 10.24 -3.81
C SER A 105 15.61 11.21 -2.67
N LEU A 106 15.34 10.77 -1.44
CA LEU A 106 15.53 11.57 -0.23
C LEU A 106 16.95 11.38 0.34
N PRO A 107 17.49 12.38 1.09
CA PRO A 107 18.74 12.21 1.82
C PRO A 107 18.72 11.02 2.76
N ARG A 108 19.87 10.35 2.92
CA ARG A 108 20.04 9.19 3.82
C ARG A 108 19.67 9.53 5.26
N VAL A 109 18.95 8.62 5.90
CA VAL A 109 18.67 8.63 7.34
C VAL A 109 19.34 7.42 7.97
N GLU A 110 20.08 7.64 9.04
CA GLU A 110 20.85 6.62 9.75
C GLU A 110 20.12 6.13 11.00
N GLY A 111 20.52 4.94 11.47
CA GLY A 111 20.15 4.44 12.78
C GLY A 111 18.72 3.96 12.87
N TRP A 112 18.19 3.36 11.81
CA TRP A 112 16.87 2.72 11.82
C TRP A 112 16.85 1.58 12.84
N GLU A 113 17.78 0.62 12.72
CA GLU A 113 17.85 -0.51 13.65
C GLU A 113 18.32 -0.07 15.04
N ALA A 114 19.37 0.75 15.09
CA ALA A 114 19.92 1.27 16.34
C ALA A 114 18.96 2.21 17.10
N GLY A 115 17.96 2.76 16.41
CA GLY A 115 16.94 3.66 16.95
C GLY A 115 15.72 2.96 17.55
N LEU A 116 15.56 1.66 17.31
CA LEU A 116 14.38 0.92 17.78
C LEU A 116 14.21 1.01 19.29
N GLY A 117 12.99 1.34 19.72
CA GLY A 117 12.63 1.48 21.13
C GLY A 117 13.15 2.75 21.82
N LYS A 118 13.90 3.63 21.11
CA LYS A 118 14.42 4.87 21.70
C LYS A 118 13.44 6.04 21.61
N GLN A 119 12.52 6.02 20.65
CA GLN A 119 11.49 7.06 20.52
C GLN A 119 10.32 6.75 21.46
N SER A 120 10.02 7.70 22.35
CA SER A 120 8.83 7.62 23.18
C SER A 120 7.59 7.86 22.34
N LEU A 121 6.62 6.96 22.43
CA LEU A 121 5.29 7.11 21.84
C LEU A 121 4.30 7.79 22.80
N ARG A 122 4.70 8.02 24.06
CA ARG A 122 3.85 8.61 25.08
C ARG A 122 3.36 9.99 24.65
N GLY A 123 2.06 10.22 24.74
CA GLY A 123 1.42 11.48 24.41
C GLY A 123 1.12 11.71 22.92
N LEU A 124 1.64 10.86 22.01
CA LEU A 124 1.28 10.95 20.59
C LEU A 124 -0.22 10.73 20.41
N ARG A 125 -0.82 11.51 19.53
CA ARG A 125 -2.25 11.50 19.21
C ARG A 125 -2.52 10.39 18.20
N ALA A 126 -3.16 9.32 18.67
CA ALA A 126 -3.53 8.17 17.85
C ALA A 126 -5.01 8.23 17.50
N VAL A 127 -5.32 8.24 16.21
CA VAL A 127 -6.68 8.09 15.68
C VAL A 127 -6.88 6.65 15.23
N VAL A 128 -7.96 6.01 15.64
CA VAL A 128 -8.28 4.62 15.24
C VAL A 128 -9.56 4.62 14.45
N VAL A 129 -9.49 4.22 13.17
CA VAL A 129 -10.63 4.27 12.24
C VAL A 129 -10.69 3.01 11.38
N PRO A 130 -11.90 2.52 11.04
CA PRO A 130 -12.04 1.32 10.23
C PRO A 130 -11.51 1.56 8.81
N ASP A 131 -11.75 2.75 8.25
CA ASP A 131 -11.31 3.14 6.92
C ASP A 131 -11.26 4.69 6.75
N TRP A 132 -11.07 5.14 5.51
CA TRP A 132 -10.96 6.55 5.11
C TRP A 132 -12.28 7.14 4.57
N GLY A 133 -13.43 6.63 5.01
CA GLY A 133 -14.78 7.02 4.61
C GLY A 133 -15.26 6.47 3.25
N SER A 134 -14.61 5.44 2.71
CA SER A 134 -14.95 4.90 1.39
C SER A 134 -14.72 3.40 1.20
N ALA A 135 -14.29 2.70 2.24
CA ALA A 135 -14.13 1.25 2.21
C ALA A 135 -15.17 0.57 3.11
N VAL A 136 -15.25 -0.75 2.99
CA VAL A 136 -15.94 -1.63 3.91
C VAL A 136 -14.90 -2.53 4.54
N VAL A 137 -14.87 -2.55 5.87
CA VAL A 137 -14.10 -3.49 6.67
C VAL A 137 -15.06 -4.45 7.34
N SER A 138 -14.79 -5.75 7.24
CA SER A 138 -15.59 -6.77 7.90
C SER A 138 -15.66 -6.49 9.41
N PRO A 139 -16.81 -6.73 10.07
CA PRO A 139 -16.93 -6.49 11.51
C PRO A 139 -15.87 -7.24 12.33
N ALA A 140 -15.56 -8.48 11.95
CA ALA A 140 -14.53 -9.29 12.61
C ALA A 140 -13.13 -8.67 12.50
N MET A 141 -12.76 -8.13 11.33
CA MET A 141 -11.49 -7.44 11.16
C MET A 141 -11.42 -6.16 11.98
N TRP A 142 -12.52 -5.39 12.03
CA TRP A 142 -12.60 -4.19 12.85
C TRP A 142 -12.43 -4.50 14.34
N THR A 143 -13.10 -5.53 14.86
CA THR A 143 -12.96 -5.95 16.26
C THR A 143 -11.50 -6.24 16.62
N VAL A 144 -10.82 -7.06 15.82
CA VAL A 144 -9.40 -7.42 16.08
C VAL A 144 -8.49 -6.19 16.01
N LEU A 145 -8.70 -5.32 15.03
CA LEU A 145 -7.90 -4.11 14.88
C LEU A 145 -8.10 -3.16 16.05
N GLU A 146 -9.34 -2.91 16.42
CA GLU A 146 -9.70 -1.99 17.50
C GLU A 146 -9.15 -2.48 18.85
N GLU A 147 -9.25 -3.77 19.14
CA GLU A 147 -8.64 -4.37 20.34
C GLU A 147 -7.12 -4.23 20.35
N ALA A 148 -6.46 -4.52 19.22
CA ALA A 148 -5.00 -4.39 19.09
C ALA A 148 -4.55 -2.92 19.22
N ALA A 149 -5.29 -1.98 18.63
CA ALA A 149 -5.03 -0.55 18.70
C ALA A 149 -5.20 -0.03 20.13
N GLN A 150 -6.29 -0.42 20.81
CA GLN A 150 -6.51 -0.08 22.23
C GLN A 150 -5.38 -0.59 23.11
N HIS A 151 -4.97 -1.85 22.94
CA HIS A 151 -3.86 -2.42 23.69
C HIS A 151 -2.54 -1.68 23.41
N LEU A 152 -2.23 -1.40 22.13
CA LEU A 152 -1.04 -0.67 21.74
C LEU A 152 -1.02 0.74 22.36
N ILE A 153 -2.13 1.48 22.29
CA ILE A 153 -2.27 2.80 22.90
C ILE A 153 -2.03 2.74 24.41
N ALA A 154 -2.61 1.76 25.10
CA ALA A 154 -2.47 1.60 26.55
C ALA A 154 -1.02 1.34 26.97
N ILE A 155 -0.32 0.39 26.33
CA ILE A 155 1.06 0.02 26.72
C ILE A 155 2.11 1.08 26.34
N THR A 156 1.83 1.88 25.31
CA THR A 156 2.74 2.92 24.83
C THR A 156 2.49 4.28 25.47
N GLY A 157 1.32 4.49 26.06
CA GLY A 157 0.90 5.77 26.63
C GLY A 157 0.55 6.83 25.56
N MET A 158 0.21 6.41 24.35
CA MET A 158 -0.39 7.29 23.34
C MET A 158 -1.73 7.84 23.85
N ARG A 159 -2.15 8.99 23.31
CA ARG A 159 -3.47 9.58 23.56
C ARG A 159 -4.39 9.24 22.40
N ARG A 160 -5.43 8.43 22.65
CA ARG A 160 -6.51 8.26 21.68
C ARG A 160 -7.20 9.60 21.42
N VAL A 161 -7.43 9.94 20.16
CA VAL A 161 -8.24 11.09 19.76
C VAL A 161 -9.40 10.57 18.91
N ASP A 162 -10.62 10.84 19.39
CA ASP A 162 -11.86 10.44 18.74
C ASP A 162 -12.55 11.65 18.10
N GLY A 163 -13.49 11.39 17.19
CA GLY A 163 -14.31 12.45 16.57
C GLY A 163 -13.63 13.24 15.44
N ILE A 164 -12.42 12.85 15.02
CA ILE A 164 -11.76 13.42 13.84
C ILE A 164 -12.40 12.80 12.58
N ASP A 165 -12.86 13.65 11.66
CA ASP A 165 -13.32 13.20 10.34
C ASP A 165 -12.13 12.78 9.47
N THR A 166 -11.92 11.49 9.28
CA THR A 166 -10.85 10.95 8.43
C THR A 166 -11.27 10.72 6.98
N THR A 167 -12.45 11.20 6.57
CA THR A 167 -12.98 10.98 5.22
C THR A 167 -12.09 11.60 4.16
N LEU A 168 -11.79 10.83 3.11
CA LEU A 168 -10.98 11.25 1.98
C LEU A 168 -11.78 11.30 0.67
N PRO A 169 -11.37 12.16 -0.29
CA PRO A 169 -11.96 12.16 -1.62
C PRO A 169 -11.70 10.83 -2.34
N ARG A 170 -12.63 10.43 -3.21
CA ARG A 170 -12.52 9.20 -3.98
C ARG A 170 -11.56 9.36 -5.16
N LEU A 171 -10.43 8.66 -5.15
CA LEU A 171 -9.43 8.71 -6.22
C LEU A 171 -9.31 7.44 -7.08
N GLY A 172 -9.98 6.34 -6.71
CA GLY A 172 -9.75 5.02 -7.31
C GLY A 172 -9.68 5.00 -8.84
N ALA A 173 -10.68 5.57 -9.53
CA ALA A 173 -10.69 5.61 -10.99
C ALA A 173 -9.52 6.44 -11.58
N ALA A 174 -9.24 7.62 -11.02
CA ALA A 174 -8.19 8.51 -11.53
C ALA A 174 -6.79 7.94 -11.26
N TRP A 175 -6.60 7.28 -10.11
CA TRP A 175 -5.38 6.53 -9.79
C TRP A 175 -5.16 5.36 -10.75
N SER A 176 -6.20 4.54 -11.00
CA SER A 176 -6.09 3.39 -11.92
C SER A 176 -5.76 3.82 -13.35
N ILE A 177 -6.40 4.88 -13.85
CA ILE A 177 -6.15 5.40 -15.21
C ILE A 177 -4.69 5.88 -15.35
N THR A 178 -4.20 6.67 -14.40
CA THR A 178 -2.82 7.17 -14.46
C THR A 178 -1.78 6.09 -14.24
N GLY A 179 -2.09 5.07 -13.43
CA GLY A 179 -1.24 3.89 -13.25
C GLY A 179 -1.14 3.05 -14.52
N MET A 180 -2.26 2.80 -15.21
CA MET A 180 -2.26 2.09 -16.49
C MET A 180 -1.53 2.89 -17.59
N ALA A 181 -1.64 4.22 -17.59
CA ALA A 181 -0.87 5.06 -18.49
C ALA A 181 0.65 4.94 -18.25
N ALA A 182 1.07 4.83 -16.97
CA ALA A 182 2.47 4.58 -16.63
C ALA A 182 2.94 3.19 -17.11
N ILE A 183 2.12 2.15 -16.96
CA ILE A 183 2.45 0.81 -17.48
C ILE A 183 2.56 0.85 -19.02
N ALA A 184 1.66 1.54 -19.72
CA ALA A 184 1.73 1.71 -21.16
C ALA A 184 3.06 2.36 -21.60
N PHE A 185 3.51 3.37 -20.84
CA PHE A 185 4.80 4.02 -21.08
C PHE A 185 5.98 3.08 -20.84
N GLU A 186 5.93 2.23 -19.80
CA GLU A 186 6.96 1.23 -19.54
C GLU A 186 7.03 0.13 -20.61
N LEU A 187 5.89 -0.22 -21.22
CA LEU A 187 5.83 -1.14 -22.35
C LEU A 187 6.37 -0.53 -23.66
N ARG A 188 6.47 0.80 -23.75
CA ARG A 188 7.05 1.53 -24.91
C ARG A 188 6.44 1.08 -26.25
N GLU A 189 7.26 0.85 -27.28
CA GLU A 189 6.81 0.40 -28.59
C GLU A 189 6.17 -1.00 -28.60
N HIS A 190 6.29 -1.78 -27.52
CA HIS A 190 5.66 -3.10 -27.47
C HIS A 190 4.14 -3.02 -27.33
N TRP A 191 3.58 -1.91 -26.82
CA TRP A 191 2.14 -1.71 -26.78
C TRP A 191 1.64 -1.07 -28.08
N PRO A 192 0.60 -1.60 -28.77
CA PRO A 192 -0.31 -2.66 -28.33
C PRO A 192 0.04 -4.09 -28.80
N ALA A 193 1.17 -4.29 -29.49
CA ALA A 193 1.52 -5.57 -30.11
C ALA A 193 1.66 -6.73 -29.10
N CYS A 194 2.08 -6.46 -27.87
CA CYS A 194 2.21 -7.46 -26.79
C CYS A 194 0.90 -7.77 -26.04
N ALA A 195 -0.25 -7.26 -26.49
CA ALA A 195 -1.50 -7.39 -25.75
C ALA A 195 -1.83 -8.84 -25.40
N ASP A 196 -1.56 -9.79 -26.31
CA ASP A 196 -1.84 -11.21 -26.20
C ASP A 196 -1.09 -11.92 -25.06
N VAL A 197 0.10 -11.44 -24.69
CA VAL A 197 0.90 -12.00 -23.58
C VAL A 197 0.64 -11.33 -22.23
N LEU A 198 -0.14 -10.25 -22.18
CA LEU A 198 -0.55 -9.60 -20.93
C LEU A 198 -1.70 -10.34 -20.26
N THR A 199 -1.77 -10.26 -18.93
CA THR A 199 -2.93 -10.78 -18.19
C THR A 199 -4.21 -10.05 -18.62
N PRO A 200 -5.38 -10.70 -18.55
CA PRO A 200 -6.64 -10.09 -18.95
C PRO A 200 -6.91 -8.73 -18.29
N GLU A 201 -6.55 -8.59 -17.01
CA GLU A 201 -6.76 -7.37 -16.22
C GLU A 201 -5.89 -6.21 -16.69
N ILE A 202 -4.59 -6.47 -16.91
CA ILE A 202 -3.65 -5.46 -17.43
C ILE A 202 -4.03 -5.08 -18.86
N ARG A 203 -4.33 -6.07 -19.71
CA ARG A 203 -4.78 -5.82 -21.10
C ARG A 203 -6.02 -4.94 -21.12
N TYR A 204 -7.05 -5.30 -20.36
CA TYR A 204 -8.28 -4.53 -20.25
C TYR A 204 -8.02 -3.10 -19.75
N GLY A 205 -7.21 -2.97 -18.70
CA GLY A 205 -6.82 -1.68 -18.13
C GLY A 205 -6.12 -0.76 -19.12
N LEU A 206 -5.16 -1.29 -19.90
CA LEU A 206 -4.44 -0.54 -20.93
C LEU A 206 -5.35 -0.13 -22.09
N GLN A 207 -6.17 -1.05 -22.61
CA GLN A 207 -7.12 -0.77 -23.70
C GLN A 207 -8.10 0.33 -23.32
N ARG A 208 -8.66 0.28 -22.11
CA ARG A 208 -9.60 1.27 -21.62
C ARG A 208 -8.92 2.62 -21.37
N THR A 209 -7.69 2.61 -20.87
CA THR A 209 -6.95 3.83 -20.53
C THR A 209 -6.59 4.64 -21.77
N GLY A 210 -6.24 3.99 -22.89
CA GLY A 210 -5.86 4.67 -24.13
C GLY A 210 -6.90 5.67 -24.64
N SER A 211 -8.20 5.40 -24.46
CA SER A 211 -9.28 6.31 -24.87
C SER A 211 -9.70 7.32 -23.80
N MET A 212 -9.31 7.11 -22.53
CA MET A 212 -9.71 7.95 -21.41
C MET A 212 -8.61 8.92 -20.96
N TYR A 213 -7.34 8.61 -21.25
CA TYR A 213 -6.21 9.40 -20.78
C TYR A 213 -5.86 10.52 -21.75
N GLY A 214 -5.93 11.76 -21.25
CA GLY A 214 -5.61 12.99 -21.96
C GLY A 214 -5.48 14.16 -20.98
N THR A 215 -5.38 15.39 -21.49
CA THR A 215 -5.17 16.60 -20.66
C THR A 215 -6.23 16.75 -19.57
N GLU A 216 -7.50 16.50 -19.90
CA GLU A 216 -8.60 16.61 -18.93
C GLU A 216 -8.50 15.56 -17.82
N ALA A 217 -8.25 14.29 -18.18
CA ALA A 217 -8.10 13.22 -17.18
C ALA A 217 -6.87 13.43 -16.29
N ARG A 218 -5.77 13.91 -16.87
CA ARG A 218 -4.56 14.32 -16.14
C ARG A 218 -4.87 15.42 -15.14
N GLY A 219 -5.58 16.47 -15.58
CA GLY A 219 -5.99 17.60 -14.73
C GLY A 219 -6.89 17.15 -13.58
N LYS A 220 -7.92 16.33 -13.87
CA LYS A 220 -8.81 15.76 -12.85
C LYS A 220 -8.05 14.97 -11.78
N PHE A 221 -7.04 14.19 -12.17
CA PHE A 221 -6.22 13.47 -11.20
C PHE A 221 -5.40 14.40 -10.31
N GLU A 222 -4.75 15.43 -10.88
CA GLU A 222 -4.01 16.40 -10.05
C GLU A 222 -4.91 17.18 -9.11
N THR A 223 -6.09 17.62 -9.57
CA THR A 223 -7.07 18.30 -8.69
C THR A 223 -7.43 17.40 -7.51
N ARG A 224 -7.76 16.13 -7.76
CA ARG A 224 -8.09 15.18 -6.69
C ARG A 224 -6.90 14.85 -5.78
N ARG A 225 -5.68 14.82 -6.32
CA ARG A 225 -4.46 14.67 -5.51
C ARG A 225 -4.29 15.86 -4.58
N VAL A 226 -4.48 17.09 -5.06
CA VAL A 226 -4.40 18.30 -4.23
C VAL A 226 -5.46 18.27 -3.12
N GLU A 227 -6.70 17.89 -3.46
CA GLU A 227 -7.78 17.73 -2.48
C GLU A 227 -7.44 16.67 -1.42
N LEU A 228 -6.92 15.51 -1.83
CA LEU A 228 -6.50 14.46 -0.91
C LEU A 228 -5.36 14.95 -0.02
N ASN A 229 -4.35 15.62 -0.58
CA ASN A 229 -3.22 16.14 0.17
C ASN A 229 -3.64 17.18 1.21
N ARG A 230 -4.59 18.06 0.85
CA ARG A 230 -5.19 19.00 1.81
C ARG A 230 -5.89 18.25 2.93
N ARG A 231 -6.77 17.29 2.63
CA ARG A 231 -7.46 16.51 3.69
C ARG A 231 -6.48 15.78 4.60
N MET A 232 -5.51 15.07 4.03
CA MET A 232 -4.48 14.37 4.80
C MET A 232 -3.73 15.35 5.73
N THR A 233 -3.42 16.54 5.25
CA THR A 233 -2.76 17.58 6.06
C THR A 233 -3.62 18.00 7.24
N GLU A 234 -4.93 18.22 7.06
CA GLU A 234 -5.76 18.63 8.19
C GLU A 234 -6.05 17.44 9.15
N ILE A 235 -6.14 16.18 8.67
CA ILE A 235 -6.14 14.99 9.54
C ILE A 235 -4.88 14.97 10.42
N PHE A 236 -3.69 15.05 9.82
CA PHE A 236 -2.42 15.00 10.55
C PHE A 236 -2.09 16.30 11.32
N SER A 237 -2.88 17.37 11.15
CA SER A 237 -2.83 18.51 12.07
C SER A 237 -3.42 18.15 13.44
N GLU A 238 -4.33 17.18 13.48
CA GLU A 238 -5.05 16.73 14.68
C GLU A 238 -4.54 15.38 15.23
N ALA A 239 -3.85 14.60 14.39
CA ALA A 239 -3.30 13.28 14.69
C ALA A 239 -1.80 13.19 14.41
N ASP A 240 -1.06 12.43 15.22
CA ASP A 240 0.32 12.07 14.93
C ASP A 240 0.41 10.71 14.21
N LEU A 241 -0.56 9.82 14.51
CA LEU A 241 -0.69 8.50 13.91
C LEU A 241 -2.16 8.19 13.61
N VAL A 242 -2.40 7.51 12.49
CA VAL A 242 -3.71 6.91 12.17
C VAL A 242 -3.52 5.41 12.10
N ILE A 243 -4.29 4.67 12.90
CA ILE A 243 -4.32 3.21 12.94
C ILE A 243 -5.59 2.76 12.20
N THR A 244 -5.41 2.02 11.11
CA THR A 244 -6.51 1.55 10.26
C THR A 244 -6.16 0.24 9.57
N ALA A 245 -7.14 -0.44 8.99
CA ALA A 245 -6.96 -1.76 8.41
C ALA A 245 -6.14 -1.68 7.10
N SER A 246 -5.24 -2.63 6.86
CA SER A 246 -4.59 -2.80 5.56
C SER A 246 -5.43 -3.66 4.60
N ASN A 247 -6.27 -4.54 5.16
CA ASN A 247 -7.07 -5.52 4.43
C ASN A 247 -8.52 -5.45 4.95
N PRO A 248 -9.52 -5.52 4.05
CA PRO A 248 -10.93 -5.38 4.47
C PRO A 248 -11.48 -6.63 5.18
N ASP A 249 -10.89 -7.81 4.94
CA ASP A 249 -11.30 -9.09 5.51
C ASP A 249 -10.11 -10.07 5.46
N VAL A 250 -10.34 -11.34 5.76
CA VAL A 250 -9.35 -12.42 5.68
C VAL A 250 -8.98 -12.76 4.23
N ALA A 251 -7.86 -13.48 4.07
CA ALA A 251 -7.40 -13.92 2.76
C ALA A 251 -8.46 -14.76 2.03
N PHE A 252 -8.82 -14.35 0.82
CA PHE A 252 -9.81 -15.00 -0.06
C PHE A 252 -9.16 -16.05 -0.97
N ASN A 253 -9.93 -16.64 -1.89
CA ASN A 253 -9.45 -17.69 -2.81
C ASN A 253 -8.29 -17.18 -3.71
N ALA A 254 -7.20 -17.95 -3.80
CA ALA A 254 -5.99 -17.55 -4.55
C ALA A 254 -6.25 -17.39 -6.06
N GLU A 255 -7.11 -18.25 -6.62
CA GLU A 255 -7.49 -18.24 -8.04
C GLU A 255 -8.57 -17.19 -8.37
N GLY A 256 -9.02 -16.43 -7.36
CA GLY A 256 -10.09 -15.46 -7.51
C GLY A 256 -11.51 -16.06 -7.54
N PRO A 257 -12.51 -15.28 -7.97
CA PRO A 257 -12.41 -13.85 -8.28
C PRO A 257 -12.07 -13.00 -7.04
N LEU A 258 -11.81 -11.69 -7.24
CA LEU A 258 -11.72 -10.77 -6.12
C LEU A 258 -13.05 -10.78 -5.33
N PRO A 259 -13.00 -10.77 -3.99
CA PRO A 259 -14.21 -10.74 -3.18
C PRO A 259 -14.93 -9.41 -3.36
N ASP A 260 -16.26 -9.47 -3.39
CA ASP A 260 -17.14 -8.31 -3.41
C ASP A 260 -17.91 -8.13 -2.09
N THR A 261 -17.76 -9.08 -1.17
CA THR A 261 -18.48 -9.17 0.10
C THR A 261 -17.49 -9.38 1.23
N PHE A 262 -17.60 -8.58 2.29
CA PHE A 262 -16.66 -8.54 3.41
C PHE A 262 -17.43 -8.63 4.72
N GLY A 263 -17.23 -9.71 5.48
CA GLY A 263 -18.02 -9.97 6.70
C GLY A 263 -19.54 -10.01 6.46
N GLY A 264 -19.98 -10.45 5.28
CA GLY A 264 -21.41 -10.46 4.88
C GLY A 264 -21.94 -9.15 4.30
N ILE A 265 -21.11 -8.10 4.20
CA ILE A 265 -21.50 -6.79 3.65
C ILE A 265 -21.02 -6.68 2.20
N VAL A 266 -21.94 -6.46 1.26
CA VAL A 266 -21.64 -6.29 -0.17
C VAL A 266 -21.08 -4.88 -0.42
N ALA A 267 -19.87 -4.81 -0.97
CA ALA A 267 -19.15 -3.56 -1.28
C ALA A 267 -18.56 -3.51 -2.71
N GLY A 268 -18.62 -4.63 -3.44
CA GLY A 268 -18.03 -4.76 -4.77
C GLY A 268 -16.52 -5.06 -4.74
N ALA A 269 -16.02 -5.65 -5.81
CA ALA A 269 -14.59 -6.01 -5.93
C ALA A 269 -13.65 -4.79 -5.81
N GLY A 270 -14.16 -3.58 -6.11
CA GLY A 270 -13.42 -2.33 -5.99
C GLY A 270 -13.09 -1.91 -4.56
N ASN A 271 -13.63 -2.57 -3.53
CA ASN A 271 -13.26 -2.34 -2.13
C ASN A 271 -11.81 -2.77 -1.81
N ASN A 272 -11.29 -3.77 -2.55
CA ASN A 272 -9.93 -4.25 -2.38
C ASN A 272 -8.92 -3.16 -2.75
N GLY A 273 -8.05 -2.78 -1.79
CA GLY A 273 -7.01 -1.76 -1.97
C GLY A 273 -7.44 -0.31 -1.68
N VAL A 274 -8.71 -0.07 -1.34
CA VAL A 274 -9.20 1.29 -0.99
C VAL A 274 -8.58 1.79 0.31
N LEU A 275 -8.29 0.89 1.24
CA LEU A 275 -7.71 1.19 2.55
C LEU A 275 -6.27 1.73 2.47
N THR A 276 -5.52 1.31 1.46
CA THR A 276 -4.06 1.49 1.40
C THR A 276 -3.61 2.61 0.48
N PHE A 277 -4.36 2.87 -0.60
CA PHE A 277 -3.97 3.85 -1.62
C PHE A 277 -3.77 5.29 -1.11
N PRO A 278 -4.47 5.80 -0.07
CA PRO A 278 -4.28 7.19 0.36
C PRO A 278 -2.83 7.50 0.74
N ALA A 279 -2.16 6.57 1.42
CA ALA A 279 -0.77 6.72 1.79
C ALA A 279 0.19 6.72 0.59
N ASN A 280 -0.22 6.11 -0.54
CA ASN A 280 0.53 6.16 -1.79
C ASN A 280 0.38 7.51 -2.49
N VAL A 281 -0.82 8.09 -2.49
CA VAL A 281 -1.06 9.38 -3.13
C VAL A 281 -0.46 10.53 -2.34
N TYR A 282 -0.60 10.51 -1.01
CA TYR A 282 -0.03 11.53 -0.13
C TYR A 282 1.48 11.36 0.07
N GLY A 283 1.97 10.11 0.08
CA GLY A 283 3.38 9.79 0.19
C GLY A 283 3.90 9.62 1.61
N ASN A 284 3.07 9.63 2.65
CA ASN A 284 3.45 9.34 4.04
C ASN A 284 3.83 7.86 4.24
N PRO A 285 4.62 7.51 5.27
CA PRO A 285 4.87 6.12 5.60
C PRO A 285 3.61 5.44 6.16
N GLY A 286 3.50 4.12 5.99
CA GLY A 286 2.43 3.30 6.56
C GLY A 286 2.48 1.85 6.15
#